data_AF-A0A3S0I6U9-F1
#
_entry.id   AF-A0A3S0I6U9-F1
#
_cell.length_a   1.000
_cell.length_b   1.000
_cell.length_c   1.000
_cell.angle_alpha   90.00
_cell.angle_beta   90.00
_cell.angle_gamma   90.00
#
_symmetry.space_group_name_H-M   'P 1'
#
loop_
_entity.id
_entity.type
_entity.pdbx_description
1 polymer ?
#
loop_
_entity_poly.entity_id
_entity_poly.type
_entity_poly.pdbx_seq_one_letter_code
_entity_poly.pdbx_strand_id
1 'polypeptide(L)'
;MYNPLITDGSKKFGNNRWLSYSSKLKRDVYLFSDLEYEHWLLVESDPKIVDFCEQAFLMEAYVNKKLQTSIIDMWVKYDNGNEEFLEVKYSSDLSKEKVKNQITVQKNWCHEHGFQHHVRTEEYIRANKLLLSNLKLLMKGNKQQKQQIEIDRYQIMKILRQHFPKKMLISSLIAETKIPQNRLLISLGKMILQGEVCSDIALKYFGKNTEVWIDA
;
A
#
# COMPACT_ATOMS: atom_id res chain seq x y z
N MET A 1 1.09 -6.03 -17.89
CA MET A 1 1.18 -6.30 -16.44
C MET A 1 2.57 -6.84 -16.18
N TYR A 2 3.30 -6.28 -15.21
CA TYR A 2 4.64 -6.74 -14.87
C TYR A 2 4.58 -7.95 -13.93
N ASN A 3 5.66 -8.73 -13.92
CA ASN A 3 5.87 -9.80 -12.94
C ASN A 3 7.16 -9.51 -12.17
N PRO A 4 7.20 -9.73 -10.84
CA PRO A 4 8.39 -9.44 -10.06
C PRO A 4 9.56 -10.30 -10.53
N LEU A 5 10.72 -9.68 -10.74
CA LEU A 5 11.95 -10.41 -11.10
C LEU A 5 12.48 -11.26 -9.95
N ILE A 6 12.18 -10.86 -8.72
CA ILE A 6 12.63 -11.55 -7.51
C ILE A 6 11.40 -12.16 -6.84
N THR A 7 11.23 -13.48 -7.03
CA THR A 7 10.13 -14.27 -6.46
C THR A 7 10.60 -15.17 -5.33
N ASP A 8 11.89 -15.16 -4.99
CA ASP A 8 12.47 -16.06 -4.00
C ASP A 8 13.24 -15.30 -2.90
N GLY A 9 12.85 -15.54 -1.66
CA GLY A 9 13.50 -14.99 -0.47
C GLY A 9 14.86 -15.63 -0.16
N SER A 10 15.54 -16.28 -1.12
CA SER A 10 16.79 -17.03 -0.89
C SER A 10 18.08 -16.25 -1.21
N LYS A 11 17.99 -15.19 -2.02
CA LYS A 11 19.18 -14.41 -2.43
C LYS A 11 19.78 -13.63 -1.25
N LYS A 12 21.07 -13.83 -0.98
CA LYS A 12 21.85 -13.26 0.13
C LYS A 12 21.92 -11.72 0.11
N PHE A 13 21.05 -11.04 0.85
CA PHE A 13 21.28 -9.68 1.33
C PHE A 13 20.58 -9.53 2.69
N GLY A 14 21.37 -9.26 3.73
CA GLY A 14 20.89 -9.13 5.10
C GLY A 14 20.03 -7.89 5.24
N ASN A 15 18.75 -8.10 5.59
CA ASN A 15 17.78 -7.14 6.12
C ASN A 15 16.47 -7.89 6.42
N ASN A 16 15.57 -7.26 7.19
CA ASN A 16 14.20 -7.74 7.40
C ASN A 16 13.50 -7.95 6.05
N ARG A 17 12.91 -9.13 5.86
CA ARG A 17 12.12 -9.47 4.68
C ARG A 17 10.67 -9.61 5.06
N TRP A 18 9.80 -9.11 4.20
CA TRP A 18 8.37 -9.20 4.40
C TRP A 18 7.74 -9.97 3.25
N LEU A 19 6.98 -11.00 3.62
CA LEU A 19 6.08 -11.72 2.73
C LEU A 19 4.64 -11.33 3.11
N SER A 20 3.95 -10.66 2.19
CA SER A 20 2.59 -10.18 2.44
C SER A 20 1.67 -10.45 1.26
N TYR A 21 0.53 -11.06 1.56
CA TYR A 21 -0.55 -11.23 0.59
C TYR A 21 -1.19 -9.88 0.23
N SER A 22 -1.21 -9.56 -1.06
CA SER A 22 -1.94 -8.42 -1.61
C SER A 22 -3.34 -8.85 -2.04
N SER A 23 -4.35 -8.15 -1.53
CA SER A 23 -5.74 -8.33 -1.96
C SER A 23 -6.02 -7.68 -3.30
N LYS A 24 -5.25 -6.65 -3.69
CA LYS A 24 -5.32 -6.05 -5.03
C LYS A 24 -4.77 -6.99 -6.09
N LEU A 25 -3.59 -7.57 -5.86
CA LEU A 25 -2.90 -8.43 -6.85
C LEU A 25 -3.28 -9.90 -6.78
N LYS A 26 -3.94 -10.34 -5.70
CA LYS A 26 -4.28 -11.75 -5.43
C LYS A 26 -3.08 -12.69 -5.38
N ARG A 27 -1.91 -12.16 -5.00
CA ARG A 27 -0.65 -12.91 -4.83
C ARG A 27 0.13 -12.36 -3.65
N ASP A 28 1.15 -13.10 -3.25
CA ASP A 28 2.13 -12.59 -2.30
C ASP A 28 3.07 -11.57 -2.96
N VAL A 29 3.50 -10.60 -2.14
CA VAL A 29 4.43 -9.52 -2.47
C VAL A 29 5.67 -9.69 -1.59
N TYR A 30 6.84 -9.59 -2.21
CA TYR A 30 8.15 -9.73 -1.55
C TYR A 30 8.81 -8.36 -1.36
N LEU A 31 9.13 -8.01 -0.11
CA LEU A 31 9.69 -6.71 0.24
C LEU A 31 10.99 -6.91 1.03
N PHE A 32 12.03 -6.16 0.70
CA PHE A 32 13.41 -6.40 1.11
C PHE A 32 13.90 -5.44 2.21
N SER A 33 13.01 -4.60 2.74
CA SER A 33 13.27 -3.75 3.89
C SER A 33 11.99 -3.37 4.63
N ASP A 34 12.14 -2.91 5.89
CA ASP A 34 11.02 -2.36 6.65
C ASP A 34 10.42 -1.11 5.98
N LEU A 35 11.26 -0.33 5.31
CA LEU A 35 10.82 0.88 4.63
C LEU A 35 10.01 0.55 3.38
N GLU A 36 10.39 -0.49 2.63
CA GLU A 36 9.57 -1.02 1.53
C GLU A 36 8.24 -1.58 2.02
N TYR A 37 8.22 -2.27 3.16
CA TYR A 37 6.96 -2.73 3.75
C TYR A 37 6.04 -1.58 4.14
N GLU A 38 6.59 -0.54 4.77
CA GLU A 38 5.81 0.64 5.12
C GLU A 38 5.31 1.41 3.88
N HIS A 39 6.13 1.50 2.82
CA HIS A 39 5.71 2.05 1.54
C HIS A 39 4.59 1.22 0.90
N TRP A 40 4.73 -0.10 0.89
CA TRP A 40 3.73 -1.02 0.36
C TRP A 40 2.38 -0.89 1.07
N LEU A 41 2.35 -0.63 2.38
CA LEU A 41 1.08 -0.38 3.09
C LEU A 41 0.33 0.82 2.50
N LEU A 42 1.04 1.89 2.09
CA LEU A 42 0.43 3.05 1.45
C LEU A 42 -0.09 2.67 0.05
N VAL A 43 0.69 1.91 -0.72
CA VAL A 43 0.31 1.47 -2.07
C VAL A 43 -0.89 0.52 -2.06
N GLU A 44 -0.87 -0.50 -1.20
CA GLU A 44 -1.94 -1.51 -1.07
C GLU A 44 -3.24 -0.90 -0.53
N SER A 45 -3.18 0.20 0.22
CA SER A 45 -4.36 0.84 0.81
C SER A 45 -4.89 2.04 0.02
N ASP A 46 -4.18 2.51 -1.01
CA ASP A 46 -4.69 3.58 -1.87
C ASP A 46 -5.71 3.01 -2.86
N PRO A 47 -7.01 3.40 -2.78
CA PRO A 47 -8.03 2.90 -3.69
C PRO A 47 -7.81 3.34 -5.14
N LYS A 48 -7.07 4.43 -5.39
CA LYS A 48 -6.77 4.90 -6.74
C LYS A 48 -5.74 4.03 -7.44
N ILE A 49 -4.94 3.27 -6.70
CA ILE A 49 -3.97 2.33 -7.29
C ILE A 49 -4.71 1.03 -7.60
N VAL A 50 -4.82 0.70 -8.88
CA VAL A 50 -5.55 -0.49 -9.35
C VAL A 50 -4.63 -1.69 -9.56
N ASP A 51 -3.34 -1.45 -9.76
CA ASP A 51 -2.33 -2.49 -9.98
C ASP A 51 -0.94 -1.99 -9.58
N PHE A 52 -0.05 -2.91 -9.21
CA PHE A 52 1.34 -2.61 -8.88
C PHE A 52 2.21 -3.87 -8.97
N CYS A 53 3.53 -3.67 -9.04
CA CYS A 53 4.49 -4.76 -9.07
C CYS A 53 5.77 -4.34 -8.37
N GLU A 54 6.14 -5.05 -7.31
CA GLU A 54 7.46 -4.98 -6.72
C GLU A 54 8.52 -5.51 -7.68
N GLN A 55 9.74 -4.94 -7.65
CA GLN A 55 10.89 -5.46 -8.41
C GLN A 55 10.56 -5.73 -9.89
N ALA A 56 9.81 -4.83 -10.52
CA ALA A 56 9.03 -5.10 -11.74
C ALA A 56 9.87 -5.54 -12.94
N PHE A 57 11.03 -4.93 -13.15
CA PHE A 57 12.00 -5.31 -14.19
C PHE A 57 13.36 -4.62 -13.98
N LEU A 58 14.35 -5.03 -14.78
CA LEU A 58 15.67 -4.45 -14.83
C LEU A 58 15.67 -3.27 -15.81
N MET A 59 15.83 -2.06 -15.30
CA MET A 59 16.03 -0.86 -16.10
C MET A 59 17.47 -0.79 -16.58
N GLU A 60 17.67 -0.41 -17.84
CA GLU A 60 18.99 -0.24 -18.45
C GLU A 60 19.10 1.16 -19.04
N ALA A 61 20.11 1.93 -18.64
CA ALA A 61 20.32 3.27 -19.17
C ALA A 61 21.82 3.58 -19.32
N TYR A 62 22.15 4.43 -20.28
CA TYR A 62 23.50 4.95 -20.42
C TYR A 62 23.76 6.07 -19.42
N VAL A 63 24.72 5.85 -18.52
CA VAL A 63 25.20 6.85 -17.56
C VAL A 63 26.69 7.03 -17.79
N ASN A 64 27.12 8.25 -18.12
CA ASN A 64 28.51 8.57 -18.49
C ASN A 64 29.06 7.66 -19.62
N LYS A 65 28.25 7.44 -20.66
CA LYS A 65 28.55 6.58 -21.83
C LYS A 65 28.77 5.09 -21.51
N LYS A 66 28.43 4.65 -20.30
CA LYS A 66 28.44 3.24 -19.91
C LYS A 66 27.02 2.77 -19.69
N LEU A 67 26.69 1.60 -20.24
CA LEU A 67 25.44 0.93 -19.93
C LEU A 67 25.47 0.53 -18.45
N GLN A 68 24.48 0.96 -17.70
CA GLN A 68 24.29 0.60 -16.30
C GLN A 68 22.87 0.08 -16.11
N THR A 69 22.69 -0.75 -15.08
CA THR A 69 21.40 -1.39 -14.81
C THR A 69 20.96 -1.19 -13.37
N SER A 70 19.65 -1.16 -13.17
CA SER A 70 19.03 -1.08 -11.85
C SER A 70 17.69 -1.79 -11.85
N ILE A 71 17.37 -2.53 -10.80
CA ILE A 71 15.99 -2.95 -10.55
C ILE A 71 15.26 -1.81 -9.83
N ILE A 72 13.99 -1.59 -10.15
CA ILE A 72 13.13 -0.61 -9.48
C ILE A 72 12.37 -1.28 -8.33
N ASP A 73 12.22 -0.59 -7.20
CA ASP A 73 11.52 -1.19 -6.05
C ASP A 73 10.04 -1.46 -6.34
N MET A 74 9.34 -0.54 -7.00
CA MET A 74 7.92 -0.72 -7.30
C MET A 74 7.48 0.03 -8.57
N TRP A 75 6.64 -0.60 -9.37
CA TRP A 75 5.79 0.04 -10.37
C TRP A 75 4.37 0.13 -9.83
N VAL A 76 3.67 1.24 -10.08
CA VAL A 76 2.26 1.44 -9.70
C VAL A 76 1.44 1.94 -10.89
N LYS A 77 0.17 1.54 -10.93
CA LYS A 77 -0.81 1.99 -11.92
C LYS A 77 -2.07 2.52 -11.23
N TYR A 78 -2.46 3.71 -11.62
CA TYR A 78 -3.65 4.39 -11.13
C TYR A 78 -4.89 4.09 -11.98
N ASP A 79 -6.07 4.29 -11.40
CA ASP A 79 -7.39 4.15 -12.03
C ASP A 79 -7.58 5.06 -13.26
N ASN A 80 -6.95 6.23 -13.25
CA ASN A 80 -6.93 7.16 -14.37
C ASN A 80 -5.95 6.76 -15.50
N GLY A 81 -5.27 5.62 -15.37
CA GLY A 81 -4.32 5.10 -16.35
C GLY A 81 -2.89 5.59 -16.19
N ASN A 82 -2.60 6.53 -15.28
CA ASN A 82 -1.24 6.98 -15.01
C ASN A 82 -0.40 5.85 -14.40
N GLU A 83 0.89 5.83 -14.73
CA GLU A 83 1.84 4.85 -14.22
C GLU A 83 3.09 5.55 -13.69
N GLU A 84 3.62 5.06 -12.57
CA GLU A 84 4.82 5.61 -11.94
C GLU A 84 5.78 4.51 -11.46
N PHE A 85 7.06 4.87 -11.40
CA PHE A 85 8.13 4.04 -10.88
C PHE A 85 8.69 4.63 -9.59
N LEU A 86 8.67 3.83 -8.53
CA LEU A 86 8.94 4.25 -7.17
C LEU A 86 10.18 3.52 -6.65
N GLU A 87 11.17 4.29 -6.20
CA GLU A 87 12.38 3.80 -5.54
C GLU A 87 12.32 4.14 -4.04
N VAL A 88 12.58 3.17 -3.17
CA VAL A 88 12.51 3.35 -1.71
C VAL A 88 13.92 3.44 -1.13
N LYS A 89 14.25 4.57 -0.50
CA LYS A 89 15.58 4.81 0.09
C LYS A 89 15.49 5.66 1.34
N TYR A 90 16.34 5.39 2.33
CA TYR A 90 16.50 6.32 3.45
C TYR A 90 17.12 7.63 2.96
N SER A 91 16.69 8.77 3.51
CA SER A 91 17.22 10.09 3.13
C SER A 91 18.73 10.18 3.37
N SER A 92 19.21 9.56 4.45
CA SER A 92 20.64 9.44 4.78
C SER A 92 21.46 8.73 3.69
N ASP A 93 20.83 7.84 2.91
CA ASP A 93 21.48 7.06 1.88
C ASP A 93 21.59 7.79 0.54
N LEU A 94 20.81 8.85 0.33
CA LEU A 94 20.78 9.60 -0.94
C LEU A 94 22.12 10.29 -1.26
N SER A 95 22.96 10.51 -0.26
CA SER A 95 24.30 11.07 -0.44
C SER A 95 25.29 10.06 -1.03
N LYS A 96 25.03 8.75 -0.88
CA LYS A 96 25.93 7.67 -1.28
C LYS A 96 26.02 7.55 -2.80
N GLU A 97 27.23 7.49 -3.33
CA GLU A 97 27.49 7.49 -4.77
C GLU A 97 26.82 6.31 -5.50
N LYS A 98 26.82 5.12 -4.89
CA LYS A 98 26.12 3.95 -5.43
C LYS A 98 24.61 4.20 -5.59
N VAL A 99 23.98 4.86 -4.61
CA VAL A 99 22.54 5.16 -4.61
C VAL A 99 22.23 6.23 -5.66
N LYS A 100 23.06 7.27 -5.77
CA LYS A 100 22.92 8.29 -6.82
C LYS A 100 23.00 7.71 -8.22
N ASN A 101 23.97 6.82 -8.48
CA ASN A 101 24.10 6.15 -9.77
C ASN A 101 22.87 5.28 -10.07
N GLN A 102 22.41 4.50 -9.10
CA GLN A 102 21.19 3.69 -9.24
C GLN A 102 19.96 4.56 -9.59
N ILE A 103 19.71 5.63 -8.83
CA ILE A 103 18.61 6.57 -9.08
C ILE A 103 18.75 7.23 -10.46
N THR A 104 19.97 7.53 -10.89
CA THR A 104 20.22 8.14 -12.21
C THR A 104 19.84 7.18 -13.33
N VAL A 105 20.20 5.89 -13.22
CA VAL A 105 19.77 4.86 -14.19
C VAL A 105 18.26 4.81 -14.30
N GLN A 106 17.56 4.72 -13.17
CA GLN A 106 16.11 4.63 -13.14
C GLN A 106 15.43 5.88 -13.72
N LYS A 107 15.91 7.07 -13.36
CA LYS A 107 15.40 8.35 -13.88
C LYS A 107 15.57 8.46 -15.39
N ASN A 108 16.75 8.14 -15.91
CA ASN A 108 17.02 8.18 -17.35
C ASN A 108 16.11 7.21 -18.10
N TRP A 109 15.98 5.98 -17.62
CA TRP A 109 15.09 4.99 -18.22
C TRP A 109 13.63 5.48 -18.22
N CYS A 110 13.13 5.99 -17.10
CA CYS A 110 11.75 6.49 -17.01
C CYS A 110 11.53 7.67 -17.97
N HIS A 111 12.48 8.61 -18.04
CA HIS A 111 12.41 9.76 -18.93
C HIS A 111 12.34 9.35 -20.41
N GLU A 112 13.20 8.42 -20.84
CA GLU A 112 13.22 7.91 -22.22
C GLU A 112 11.93 7.20 -22.62
N HIS A 113 11.23 6.61 -21.65
CA HIS A 113 9.98 5.86 -21.87
C HIS A 113 8.71 6.67 -21.52
N GLY A 114 8.84 7.95 -21.16
CA GLY A 114 7.71 8.82 -20.85
C GLY A 114 7.02 8.55 -19.50
N PHE A 115 7.71 7.92 -18.56
CA PHE A 115 7.20 7.62 -17.22
C PHE A 115 7.75 8.57 -16.15
N GLN A 116 7.03 8.68 -15.03
CA GLN A 116 7.49 9.40 -13.85
C GLN A 116 8.32 8.49 -12.94
N HIS A 117 9.41 9.03 -12.41
CA HIS A 117 10.24 8.39 -11.38
C HIS A 117 10.18 9.18 -10.08
N HIS A 118 9.89 8.51 -8.97
CA HIS A 118 9.88 9.11 -7.65
C HIS A 118 10.72 8.32 -6.67
N VAL A 119 11.48 9.03 -5.84
CA VAL A 119 12.14 8.46 -4.66
C VAL A 119 11.24 8.69 -3.45
N ARG A 120 10.89 7.62 -2.74
CA ARG A 120 10.08 7.65 -1.52
C ARG A 120 10.96 7.36 -0.31
N THR A 121 11.22 8.40 0.47
CA THR A 121 12.01 8.31 1.70
C THR A 121 11.15 8.06 2.92
N GLU A 122 11.79 7.76 4.05
CA GLU A 122 11.13 7.65 5.35
C GLU A 122 10.39 8.92 5.76
N GLU A 123 10.84 10.12 5.37
CA GLU A 123 10.12 11.36 5.65
C GLU A 123 8.78 11.38 4.91
N TYR A 124 8.75 10.92 3.66
CA TYR A 124 7.51 10.78 2.90
C TYR A 124 6.63 9.66 3.47
N ILE A 125 7.18 8.45 3.60
CA ILE A 125 6.44 7.24 3.97
C ILE A 125 5.88 7.36 5.40
N ARG A 126 6.62 8.00 6.30
CA ARG A 126 6.24 8.16 7.71
C ARG A 126 5.68 9.56 8.02
N ALA A 127 5.32 10.35 7.00
CA ALA A 127 4.71 11.66 7.18
C ALA A 127 3.47 11.60 8.07
N ASN A 128 2.63 10.57 7.87
CA ASN A 128 1.51 10.25 8.75
C ASN A 128 1.73 8.92 9.48
N LYS A 129 2.48 8.98 10.59
CA LYS A 129 2.78 7.81 11.43
C LYS A 129 1.53 7.14 12.01
N LEU A 130 0.48 7.91 12.26
CA LEU A 130 -0.78 7.42 12.81
C LEU A 130 -1.52 6.56 11.78
N LEU A 131 -1.67 7.07 10.55
CA LEU A 131 -2.20 6.31 9.43
C LEU A 131 -1.41 5.02 9.24
N LEU A 132 -0.08 5.10 9.19
CA LEU A 132 0.78 3.94 8.99
C LEU A 132 0.59 2.89 10.10
N SER A 133 0.44 3.32 11.35
CA SER A 133 0.14 2.42 12.47
C SER A 133 -1.22 1.74 12.33
N ASN A 134 -2.24 2.47 11.87
CA ASN A 134 -3.55 1.90 11.60
C ASN A 134 -3.51 0.91 10.43
N LEU A 135 -2.84 1.23 9.33
CA LEU A 135 -2.70 0.34 8.18
C LEU A 135 -2.02 -0.98 8.56
N LYS A 136 -0.99 -0.95 9.41
CA LYS A 136 -0.37 -2.17 9.97
C LYS A 136 -1.39 -3.04 10.73
N LEU A 137 -2.27 -2.42 11.50
CA LEU A 137 -3.35 -3.12 12.23
C LEU A 137 -4.38 -3.72 11.27
N LEU A 138 -4.87 -2.93 10.30
CA LEU A 138 -5.86 -3.38 9.32
C LEU A 138 -5.34 -4.56 8.48
N MET A 139 -4.09 -4.47 8.02
CA MET A 139 -3.47 -5.54 7.24
C MET A 139 -3.30 -6.84 8.02
N LYS A 140 -2.99 -6.76 9.32
CA LYS A 140 -2.94 -7.94 10.19
C LYS A 140 -4.31 -8.62 10.31
N GLY A 141 -5.39 -7.84 10.41
CA GLY A 141 -6.76 -8.34 10.42
C GLY A 141 -7.16 -8.99 9.09
N ASN A 142 -6.77 -8.40 7.96
CA ASN A 142 -7.07 -8.94 6.63
C ASN A 142 -6.44 -10.34 6.41
N LYS A 143 -5.21 -10.58 6.89
CA LYS A 143 -4.57 -11.91 6.85
C LYS A 143 -5.37 -12.99 7.60
N GLN A 144 -6.13 -12.61 8.63
CA GLN A 144 -6.93 -13.54 9.43
C GLN A 144 -8.27 -13.90 8.79
N GLN A 145 -8.84 -13.03 7.93
CA GLN A 145 -10.10 -13.28 7.22
C GLN A 145 -9.86 -13.73 5.78
N LYS A 146 -9.71 -15.05 5.57
CA LYS A 146 -9.66 -15.63 4.21
C LYS A 146 -10.97 -15.47 3.43
N GLN A 147 -12.10 -15.36 4.14
CA GLN A 147 -13.40 -15.05 3.55
C GLN A 147 -13.97 -13.84 4.29
N GLN A 148 -14.32 -12.80 3.55
CA GLN A 148 -15.16 -11.73 4.10
C GLN A 148 -16.48 -12.37 4.45
N ILE A 149 -17.00 -12.08 5.63
CA ILE A 149 -18.33 -12.56 5.96
C ILE A 149 -19.28 -11.64 5.19
N GLU A 150 -19.73 -12.08 4.02
CA GLU A 150 -20.63 -11.32 3.13
C GLU A 150 -21.84 -10.77 3.89
N ILE A 151 -22.29 -11.48 4.92
CA ILE A 151 -23.36 -11.04 5.83
C ILE A 151 -22.95 -9.77 6.60
N ASP A 152 -21.73 -9.70 7.14
CA ASP A 152 -21.24 -8.53 7.87
C ASP A 152 -21.12 -7.34 6.92
N ARG A 153 -20.52 -7.58 5.75
CA ARG A 153 -20.36 -6.58 4.71
C ARG A 153 -21.71 -5.99 4.31
N TYR A 154 -22.70 -6.85 4.05
CA TYR A 154 -24.06 -6.44 3.71
C TYR A 154 -24.72 -5.62 4.83
N GLN A 155 -24.62 -6.08 6.10
CA GLN A 155 -25.21 -5.38 7.24
C GLN A 155 -24.57 -4.00 7.45
N ILE A 156 -23.23 -3.92 7.38
CA ILE A 156 -22.49 -2.66 7.50
C ILE A 156 -22.93 -1.70 6.39
N MET A 157 -22.89 -2.12 5.12
CA MET A 157 -23.28 -1.27 3.99
C MET A 157 -24.74 -0.84 4.07
N LYS A 158 -25.64 -1.71 4.53
CA LYS A 158 -27.06 -1.36 4.71
C LYS A 158 -27.21 -0.20 5.71
N ILE A 159 -26.58 -0.28 6.87
CA ILE A 159 -26.68 0.78 7.89
C ILE A 159 -26.03 2.08 7.42
N LEU A 160 -24.84 2.00 6.79
CA LEU A 160 -24.16 3.19 6.27
C LEU A 160 -24.98 3.89 5.18
N ARG A 161 -25.64 3.13 4.28
CA ARG A 161 -26.55 3.69 3.26
C ARG A 161 -27.78 4.36 3.87
N GLN A 162 -28.33 3.82 4.95
CA GLN A 162 -29.46 4.44 5.66
C GLN A 162 -29.09 5.79 6.30
N HIS A 163 -27.83 5.97 6.66
CA HIS A 163 -27.32 7.19 7.28
C HIS A 163 -26.63 8.16 6.32
N PHE A 164 -26.42 7.77 5.06
CA PHE A 164 -25.80 8.62 4.05
C PHE A 164 -26.54 9.96 3.92
N PRO A 165 -25.85 11.12 3.85
CA PRO A 165 -24.39 11.30 3.72
C PRO A 165 -23.63 11.48 5.05
N LYS A 166 -24.22 11.11 6.18
CA LYS A 166 -23.61 11.33 7.51
C LYS A 166 -22.50 10.32 7.78
N LYS A 167 -21.47 10.80 8.48
CA LYS A 167 -20.46 9.95 9.12
C LYS A 167 -21.03 9.29 10.36
N MET A 168 -20.53 8.09 10.65
CA MET A 168 -20.98 7.32 11.80
C MET A 168 -19.80 6.77 12.59
N LEU A 169 -19.89 6.82 13.92
CA LEU A 169 -18.89 6.19 14.78
C LEU A 169 -19.00 4.67 14.69
N ILE A 170 -17.86 3.98 14.74
CA ILE A 170 -17.81 2.52 14.81
C ILE A 170 -18.60 2.00 16.03
N SER A 171 -18.60 2.71 17.17
CA SER A 171 -19.42 2.36 18.33
C SER A 171 -20.92 2.33 18.03
N SER A 172 -21.44 3.29 17.26
CA SER A 172 -22.84 3.31 16.82
C SER A 172 -23.12 2.18 15.84
N LEU A 173 -22.20 1.92 14.90
CA LEU A 173 -22.35 0.81 13.95
C LEU A 173 -22.42 -0.55 14.65
N ILE A 174 -21.64 -0.75 15.72
CA ILE A 174 -21.69 -1.95 16.56
C ILE A 174 -23.08 -2.09 17.20
N ALA A 175 -23.62 -1.00 17.76
CA ALA A 175 -24.92 -1.02 18.42
C ALA A 175 -26.07 -1.36 17.43
N GLU A 176 -26.02 -0.81 16.22
CA GLU A 176 -27.07 -0.99 15.22
C GLU A 176 -26.99 -2.33 14.49
N THR A 177 -25.78 -2.76 14.10
CA THR A 177 -25.60 -4.05 13.41
C THR A 177 -25.70 -5.25 14.35
N LYS A 178 -25.43 -5.05 15.64
CA LYS A 178 -25.29 -6.10 16.66
C LYS A 178 -24.20 -7.13 16.33
N ILE A 179 -23.28 -6.82 15.40
CA ILE A 179 -22.12 -7.66 15.11
C ILE A 179 -21.13 -7.54 16.28
N PRO A 180 -20.55 -8.64 16.79
CA PRO A 180 -19.53 -8.58 17.83
C PRO A 180 -18.37 -7.66 17.42
N GLN A 181 -17.95 -6.78 18.33
CA GLN A 181 -16.96 -5.73 18.06
C GLN A 181 -15.73 -6.22 17.29
N ASN A 182 -15.07 -7.29 17.74
CA ASN A 182 -13.86 -7.79 17.09
C ASN A 182 -14.11 -8.20 15.64
N ARG A 183 -15.25 -8.85 15.37
CA ARG A 183 -15.65 -9.29 14.04
C ARG A 183 -15.96 -8.08 13.15
N LEU A 184 -16.69 -7.10 13.65
CA LEU A 184 -17.01 -5.87 12.94
C LEU A 184 -15.74 -5.06 12.59
N LEU A 185 -14.78 -4.95 13.52
CA LEU A 185 -13.52 -4.23 13.27
C LEU A 185 -12.69 -4.87 12.16
N ILE A 186 -12.65 -6.21 12.10
CA ILE A 186 -11.93 -6.90 11.01
C ILE A 186 -12.65 -6.69 9.68
N SER A 187 -13.98 -6.87 9.66
CA SER A 187 -14.79 -6.68 8.45
C SER A 187 -14.71 -5.23 7.93
N LEU A 188 -14.81 -4.22 8.80
CA LEU A 188 -14.60 -2.82 8.45
C LEU A 188 -13.18 -2.55 7.97
N GLY A 189 -12.17 -3.08 8.65
CA GLY A 189 -10.78 -2.89 8.26
C GLY A 189 -10.52 -3.33 6.83
N LYS A 190 -11.09 -4.47 6.44
CA LYS A 190 -11.05 -4.98 5.06
C LYS A 190 -11.79 -4.06 4.09
N MET A 191 -13.00 -3.62 4.43
CA MET A 191 -13.79 -2.70 3.60
C MET A 191 -13.09 -1.34 3.40
N ILE A 192 -12.38 -0.84 4.41
CA ILE A 192 -11.58 0.37 4.32
C ILE A 192 -10.39 0.16 3.36
N LEU A 193 -9.65 -0.95 3.50
CA LEU A 193 -8.53 -1.27 2.59
C LEU A 193 -8.97 -1.47 1.14
N GLN A 194 -10.21 -1.94 0.92
CA GLN A 194 -10.79 -2.12 -0.41
C GLN A 194 -11.40 -0.83 -0.99
N GLY A 195 -11.44 0.27 -0.22
CA GLY A 195 -12.09 1.51 -0.65
C GLY A 195 -13.61 1.45 -0.67
N GLU A 196 -14.23 0.43 -0.09
CA GLU A 196 -15.70 0.31 -0.01
C GLU A 196 -16.30 1.22 1.08
N VAL A 197 -15.50 1.53 2.10
CA VAL A 197 -15.88 2.38 3.24
C VAL A 197 -14.78 3.40 3.50
N CYS A 198 -15.16 4.67 3.53
CA CYS A 198 -14.28 5.77 3.89
C CYS A 198 -14.16 5.89 5.41
N SER A 199 -13.03 6.40 5.88
CA SER A 199 -12.78 6.54 7.32
C SER A 199 -11.80 7.64 7.66
N ASP A 200 -11.77 8.04 8.94
CA ASP A 200 -10.84 9.04 9.46
C ASP A 200 -9.60 8.44 10.14
N ILE A 201 -9.18 7.24 9.74
CA ILE A 201 -8.00 6.54 10.29
C ILE A 201 -6.67 7.29 10.07
N ALA A 202 -6.66 8.33 9.24
CA ALA A 202 -5.51 9.23 9.10
C ALA A 202 -5.42 10.24 10.26
N LEU A 203 -6.48 10.42 11.04
CA LEU A 203 -6.64 11.46 12.06
C LEU A 203 -6.72 10.91 13.50
N LYS A 204 -7.10 9.64 13.67
CA LYS A 204 -7.22 8.97 14.98
C LYS A 204 -6.91 7.48 14.87
N TYR A 205 -6.58 6.84 15.99
CA TYR A 205 -6.38 5.38 16.04
C TYR A 205 -7.66 4.64 15.66
N PHE A 206 -7.51 3.57 14.88
CA PHE A 206 -8.61 2.73 14.44
C PHE A 206 -9.27 2.02 15.63
N GLY A 207 -10.56 2.25 15.84
CA GLY A 207 -11.32 1.69 16.95
C GLY A 207 -12.71 2.29 17.08
N LYS A 208 -13.32 2.19 18.26
CA LYS A 208 -14.72 2.61 18.51
C LYS A 208 -15.02 4.07 18.13
N ASN A 209 -14.02 4.95 18.22
CA ASN A 209 -14.15 6.38 17.99
C ASN A 209 -13.82 6.79 16.55
N THR A 210 -13.46 5.83 15.69
CA THR A 210 -13.28 6.03 14.25
C THR A 210 -14.62 6.35 13.61
N GLU A 211 -14.63 7.35 12.76
CA GLU A 211 -15.77 7.67 11.90
C GLU A 211 -15.64 6.90 10.58
N VAL A 212 -16.75 6.34 10.12
CA VAL A 212 -16.88 5.62 8.86
C VAL A 212 -18.07 6.14 8.07
N TRP A 213 -17.96 6.14 6.74
CA TRP A 213 -19.02 6.56 5.82
C TRP A 213 -18.83 5.94 4.44
N ILE A 214 -19.79 6.18 3.55
CA ILE A 214 -19.68 5.86 2.12
C ILE A 214 -19.58 7.18 1.34
N ASP A 215 -18.74 7.23 0.32
CA ASP A 215 -18.74 8.33 -0.65
C ASP A 215 -19.72 8.02 -1.80
N ALA A 216 -20.22 9.08 -2.45
CA ALA A 216 -21.22 9.02 -3.52
C ALA A 216 -20.66 8.44 -4.83
#